data_AF-A0A392QVQ1-F1
#
_entry.id   AF-A0A392QVQ1-F1
#
_cell.length_a   1.000
_cell.length_b   1.000
_cell.length_c   1.000
_cell.angle_alpha   90.00
_cell.angle_beta   90.00
_cell.angle_gamma   90.00
#
_symmetry.space_group_name_H-M   'P 1'
#
loop_
_entity.id
_entity.type
_entity.pdbx_description
1 polymer ?
#
loop_
_entity_poly.entity_id
_entity_poly.type
_entity_poly.pdbx_seq_one_letter_code
_entity_poly.pdbx_strand_id
1 'polypeptide(L)' 'MLRTALCRKAGEGIMAYHIFGNATLQQISKRLPRTKEELLDINGISKTKVSKYGDRLLETIE' A
#
# COMPACT_ATOMS: atom_id res chain seq x y z
N MET A 1 -4.80 -10.85 -4.27
CA MET A 1 -3.80 -11.37 -3.31
C MET A 1 -2.73 -10.31 -2.91
N LEU A 2 -3.07 -9.01 -2.89
CA LEU A 2 -2.13 -7.95 -2.47
C LEU A 2 -1.99 -7.85 -0.93
N ARG A 3 -3.08 -8.08 -0.20
CA ARG A 3 -3.14 -8.00 1.27
C ARG A 3 -2.21 -8.99 1.95
N THR A 4 -2.19 -10.23 1.47
CA THR A 4 -1.36 -11.31 2.03
C THR A 4 0.12 -11.06 1.78
N ALA A 5 0.48 -10.56 0.59
CA ALA A 5 1.86 -10.21 0.25
C ALA A 5 2.40 -9.05 1.09
N LEU A 6 1.59 -7.99 1.29
CA LEU A 6 1.94 -6.87 2.17
C LEU A 6 2.12 -7.32 3.63
N CYS A 7 1.22 -8.16 4.16
CA CYS A 7 1.38 -8.73 5.51
C CYS A 7 2.66 -9.55 5.65
N ARG A 8 3.04 -10.33 4.63
CA ARG A 8 4.22 -11.20 4.69
C ARG A 8 5.53 -10.40 4.61
N LYS A 9 5.57 -9.31 3.82
CA LYS A 9 6.75 -8.42 3.71
C LYS A 9 6.85 -7.38 4.85
N ALA A 10 5.75 -7.05 5.55
CA ALA A 10 5.74 -6.06 6.63
C ALA A 10 6.38 -6.54 7.95
N GLY A 11 6.68 -7.84 8.08
CA GLY A 11 7.17 -8.45 9.32
C GLY A 11 6.03 -8.87 10.24
N GLU A 12 6.20 -10.02 10.89
CA GLU A 12 5.24 -10.60 11.83
C GLU A 12 4.93 -9.60 12.95
N GLY A 13 3.77 -8.95 12.87
CA GLY A 13 3.29 -8.03 13.91
C GLY A 13 2.65 -6.74 13.40
N ILE A 14 2.95 -6.30 12.17
CA ILE A 14 2.25 -5.15 11.57
C ILE A 14 1.23 -5.66 10.58
N MET A 15 0.02 -5.88 11.08
CA MET A 15 -1.08 -6.23 10.21
C MET A 15 -1.26 -5.12 9.17
N ALA A 16 -1.28 -5.47 7.88
CA ALA A 16 -1.36 -4.50 6.78
C ALA A 16 -2.53 -3.51 6.90
N TYR A 17 -3.57 -3.86 7.67
CA TYR A 17 -4.70 -2.99 8.00
C TYR A 17 -4.34 -1.81 8.93
N HIS A 18 -3.28 -1.90 9.74
CA HIS A 18 -2.77 -0.77 10.54
C HIS A 18 -2.04 0.27 9.68
N ILE A 19 -1.48 -0.14 8.54
CA ILE A 19 -0.78 0.78 7.64
C ILE A 19 -1.77 1.43 6.66
N PHE A 20 -2.62 0.63 6.03
CA PHE A 20 -3.63 1.09 5.07
C PHE A 20 -5.01 0.53 5.42
N GLY A 21 -6.01 1.39 5.48
CA GLY A 21 -7.40 0.95 5.68
C GLY A 21 -7.90 0.09 4.53
N ASN A 22 -8.92 -0.74 4.78
CA ASN A 22 -9.51 -1.62 3.75
C ASN A 22 -9.97 -0.85 2.50
N ALA A 23 -10.53 0.34 2.68
CA ALA A 23 -10.95 1.20 1.57
C ALA A 23 -9.75 1.60 0.68
N THR A 24 -8.64 2.00 1.29
CA THR A 24 -7.40 2.35 0.60
C THR A 24 -6.81 1.13 -0.13
N LEU A 25 -6.77 -0.03 0.50
CA LEU A 25 -6.28 -1.27 -0.13
C LEU A 25 -7.13 -1.69 -1.33
N GLN A 26 -8.46 -1.54 -1.25
CA GLN A 26 -9.34 -1.79 -2.40
C GLN A 26 -9.08 -0.80 -3.54
N GLN A 27 -8.85 0.48 -3.23
CA GLN A 27 -8.51 1.48 -4.25
C GLN A 27 -7.16 1.18 -4.91
N ILE A 28 -6.13 0.81 -4.14
CA ILE A 28 -4.83 0.37 -4.67
C ILE A 28 -5.03 -0.82 -5.61
N SER A 29 -5.81 -1.83 -5.19
CA SER A 29 -6.05 -3.01 -6.01
C SER A 29 -6.86 -2.72 -7.29
N LYS A 30 -7.67 -1.66 -7.31
CA LYS A 30 -8.45 -1.25 -8.49
C LYS A 30 -7.65 -0.37 -9.43
N ARG A 31 -6.83 0.54 -8.89
CA ARG A 31 -6.04 1.50 -9.66
C ARG A 31 -4.69 0.96 -10.12
N LEU A 32 -4.14 -0.04 -9.43
CA LEU A 32 -2.83 -0.63 -9.68
C LEU A 32 -1.72 0.42 -9.88
N PRO A 33 -1.51 1.31 -8.90
CA PRO A 33 -0.54 2.39 -9.03
C PRO A 33 0.87 1.83 -9.26
N ARG A 34 1.59 2.44 -10.20
CA ARG A 34 2.96 2.15 -10.61
C ARG A 34 3.94 3.25 -10.22
N THR A 35 3.45 4.42 -9.80
CA THR A 35 4.30 5.50 -9.28
C THR A 35 3.91 5.99 -7.89
N LYS A 36 4.83 6.71 -7.26
CA LYS A 36 4.58 7.37 -5.96
C LYS A 36 3.54 8.48 -6.08
N GLU A 37 3.45 9.17 -7.22
CA GLU A 37 2.37 10.15 -7.45
C GLU A 37 1.01 9.46 -7.50
N GLU A 38 0.91 8.33 -8.22
CA GLU A 38 -0.34 7.57 -8.31
C GLU A 38 -0.79 7.01 -6.96
N LEU A 39 0.16 6.68 -6.07
CA LEU A 39 -0.14 6.33 -4.68
C LEU A 39 -0.68 7.55 -3.90
N LEU A 40 -0.17 8.76 -4.14
CA LEU A 40 -0.65 9.97 -3.47
C LEU A 40 -2.06 10.38 -3.90
N ASP A 41 -2.47 10.01 -5.12
CA ASP A 41 -3.83 10.22 -5.63
C ASP A 41 -4.87 9.32 -4.95
N ILE A 42 -4.45 8.28 -4.22
CA ILE A 42 -5.36 7.38 -3.51
C ILE A 42 -5.77 7.99 -2.16
N ASN A 43 -7.08 8.17 -2.00
CA ASN A 43 -7.66 8.67 -0.76
C ASN A 43 -7.30 7.77 0.44
N GLY A 44 -6.74 8.37 1.49
CA GLY A 44 -6.22 7.68 2.69
C GLY A 44 -4.73 7.37 2.66
N ILE A 45 -4.02 7.69 1.57
CA ILE A 45 -2.56 7.65 1.48
C ILE A 45 -2.00 9.06 1.68
N SER A 46 -1.09 9.22 2.64
CA SER A 46 -0.38 10.48 2.90
C SER A 46 1.06 10.41 2.40
N LYS A 47 1.68 11.58 2.17
CA LYS A 47 3.11 11.69 1.79
C LYS A 47 4.03 10.93 2.73
N THR A 48 3.77 10.95 4.03
CA THR A 48 4.53 10.19 5.02
C THR A 48 4.43 8.68 4.81
N LYS A 49 3.25 8.16 4.44
CA LYS A 49 3.07 6.74 4.14
C LYS A 49 3.73 6.34 2.83
N VAL A 50 3.66 7.17 1.79
CA VAL A 50 4.36 6.92 0.52
C VAL A 50 5.87 6.96 0.70
N SER A 51 6.38 7.89 1.50
CA SER A 51 7.80 7.96 1.81
C SER A 51 8.29 6.72 2.57
N LYS A 52 7.52 6.21 3.53
CA LYS A 52 7.91 5.03 4.32
C LYS A 52 7.66 3.69 3.63
N TYR A 53 6.59 3.58 2.85
CA TYR A 53 6.08 2.30 2.35
C TYR A 53 5.87 2.26 0.84
N GLY A 54 5.97 3.39 0.14
CA GLY A 54 5.65 3.51 -1.28
C GLY A 54 6.48 2.58 -2.15
N ASP A 55 7.80 2.53 -1.93
CA ASP A 55 8.69 1.64 -2.70
C ASP A 55 8.30 0.16 -2.54
N ARG A 56 8.08 -0.28 -1.30
CA ARG A 56 7.61 -1.65 -1.01
C ARG A 56 6.22 -1.95 -1.57
N LEU A 57 5.36 -0.94 -1.63
CA LEU A 57 4.01 -1.06 -2.19
C LEU A 57 4.07 -1.29 -3.70
N LEU A 58 4.87 -0.47 -4.41
CA LEU A 58 5.06 -0.58 -5.85
C LEU A 58 5.69 -1.93 -6.22
N GLU A 59 6.71 -2.38 -5.47
CA GLU A 59 7.35 -3.70 -5.63
C GLU A 59 6.40 -4.89 -5.34
N THR A 60 5.29 -4.66 -4.65
CA THR A 60 4.28 -5.71 -4.36
C THR A 60 3.14 -5.72 -5.38
N ILE A 61 2.96 -4.61 -6.11
CA ILE A 61 1.95 -4.48 -7.18
C ILE A 61 2.49 -5.00 -8.52
N GLU A 62 3.81 -5.00 -8.67
CA GLU A 62 4.52 -5.65 -9.78
C GLU A 62 4.30 -7.17 -9.82
#